data_AF-A0A3Q2XNU3-F1
#
_entry.id   AF-A0A3Q2XNU3-F1
#
_cell.length_a   1.000
_cell.length_b   1.000
_cell.length_c   1.000
_cell.angle_alpha   90.00
_cell.angle_beta   90.00
_cell.angle_gamma   90.00
#
_symmetry.space_group_name_H-M   'P 1'
#
loop_
_entity.id
_entity.type
_entity.pdbx_description
1 polymer ?
#
loop_
_entity_poly.entity_id
_entity_poly.type
_entity_poly.pdbx_seq_one_letter_code
_entity_poly.pdbx_strand_id
1 'polypeptide(L)'
;MAAEDLPSEFDVVLVGTGLTESVVAAACARVGQRVLHLDTRTYYASKWASFTLNALLTWIDERQSPSDEVQDWSGLLQDGEEPICLSNADSASIRNVQVFCFARSAGDAEKAGPEPPRPLEAAGGKKMTFAHLLKEGRRFNIDLVSKLMYARGSLVDLLIKSNVSRYAEFKNVTRVLTYRHGNVEQVPCSRADVFASRRLSMVEKRKLMRFLASCVEEKEEEELEGELAEFLRDQQLGDNLQHFLLHSIAMVTEDTPTRDGLASTRHFLRCLGCYGNTPFLFPVYGLGEIPQCFCRMCAVFGGVYCLRHPVSCLLLDKTANRCTALIDGRGQRIASSHFVLEEGCFYVKTLPRLSSCRSISRGVLITNRSILPGDQHQVSVVTIPSLEVGLPAVRMVELSPSTMTCAPGTYLVHLTCQSQLGSAYEDLWPVVTRMFNTAQSCDQDSRPDVLWCFYFNMDDGGAGAESDGDRLPSNVYVCSGPDAELGHERAIKQAEAIFRKIVPDQDFCPPAPNPEDILYDADDPEDPANTMDKRDKDEEPAELQEQQLQVEE
;
A
#
# COMPACT_ATOMS: atom_id res chain seq x y z
N MET A 1 2.74 10.53 -27.90
CA MET A 1 1.73 9.83 -28.71
C MET A 1 0.59 10.81 -28.92
N ALA A 2 0.05 10.87 -30.13
CA ALA A 2 -0.97 11.83 -30.51
C ALA A 2 -2.12 11.83 -29.50
N ALA A 3 -2.69 13.01 -29.22
CA ALA A 3 -3.93 13.10 -28.47
C ALA A 3 -5.03 12.46 -29.33
N GLU A 4 -5.24 11.15 -29.14
CA GLU A 4 -6.49 10.53 -29.54
C GLU A 4 -7.58 11.20 -28.72
N ASP A 5 -8.61 11.70 -29.40
CA ASP A 5 -9.76 12.30 -28.73
C ASP A 5 -10.39 11.25 -27.81
N LEU A 6 -10.50 11.57 -26.52
CA LEU A 6 -11.07 10.66 -25.54
C LEU A 6 -12.54 10.39 -25.90
N PRO A 7 -13.01 9.14 -25.91
CA PRO A 7 -14.42 8.85 -26.15
C PRO A 7 -15.34 9.61 -25.19
N SER A 8 -16.51 10.01 -25.67
CA SER A 8 -17.49 10.76 -24.87
C SER A 8 -18.43 9.87 -24.04
N GLU A 9 -18.27 8.55 -24.08
CA GLU A 9 -19.17 7.60 -23.41
C GLU A 9 -18.42 6.35 -22.92
N PHE A 10 -18.65 5.98 -21.67
CA PHE A 10 -18.10 4.79 -21.01
C PHE A 10 -19.15 4.14 -20.12
N ASP A 11 -19.04 2.85 -19.84
CA ASP A 11 -20.00 2.17 -18.96
C ASP A 11 -19.70 2.49 -17.49
N VAL A 12 -18.41 2.57 -17.15
CA VAL A 12 -17.92 2.91 -15.80
C VAL A 12 -16.78 3.91 -15.89
N VAL A 13 -16.88 5.00 -15.11
CA VAL A 13 -15.80 5.98 -14.96
C VAL A 13 -15.28 5.97 -13.52
N LEU A 14 -13.97 5.86 -13.36
CA LEU A 14 -13.27 5.90 -12.09
C LEU A 14 -12.40 7.16 -11.97
N VAL A 15 -12.41 7.77 -10.79
CA VAL A 15 -11.59 8.95 -10.46
C VAL A 15 -10.74 8.65 -9.23
N GLY A 16 -9.43 8.57 -9.45
CA GLY A 16 -8.43 8.16 -8.47
C GLY A 16 -7.97 6.73 -8.72
N THR A 17 -6.65 6.50 -8.70
CA THR A 17 -6.03 5.21 -9.04
C THR A 17 -5.59 4.40 -7.83
N GLY A 18 -6.23 4.60 -6.67
CA GLY A 18 -5.95 3.86 -5.44
C GLY A 18 -6.22 2.35 -5.55
N LEU A 19 -5.94 1.61 -4.47
CA LEU A 19 -6.08 0.15 -4.48
C LEU A 19 -7.51 -0.30 -4.75
N THR A 20 -8.49 0.26 -4.05
CA THR A 20 -9.90 -0.13 -4.22
C THR A 20 -10.38 0.19 -5.64
N GLU A 21 -10.07 1.39 -6.12
CA GLU A 21 -10.46 1.90 -7.43
C GLU A 21 -9.85 1.05 -8.54
N SER A 22 -8.54 0.77 -8.48
CA SER A 22 -7.85 -0.08 -9.46
C SER A 22 -8.41 -1.50 -9.50
N VAL A 23 -8.78 -2.09 -8.36
CA VAL A 23 -9.42 -3.41 -8.31
C VAL A 23 -10.82 -3.38 -8.93
N VAL A 24 -11.64 -2.37 -8.63
CA VAL A 24 -12.97 -2.20 -9.27
C VAL A 24 -12.81 -2.02 -10.78
N ALA A 25 -11.89 -1.16 -11.22
CA ALA A 25 -11.61 -0.93 -12.64
C ALA A 25 -11.20 -2.22 -13.36
N ALA A 26 -10.32 -3.02 -12.74
CA ALA A 26 -9.89 -4.31 -13.28
C ALA A 26 -11.04 -5.32 -13.36
N ALA A 27 -11.86 -5.41 -12.31
CA ALA A 27 -13.00 -6.31 -12.27
C ALA A 27 -14.03 -5.96 -13.36
N CYS A 28 -14.41 -4.68 -13.47
CA CYS A 28 -15.36 -4.20 -14.48
C CYS A 28 -14.85 -4.43 -15.91
N ALA A 29 -13.60 -4.04 -16.21
CA ALA A 29 -13.02 -4.26 -17.53
C ALA A 29 -12.94 -5.75 -17.88
N ARG A 30 -12.59 -6.60 -16.91
CA ARG A 30 -12.48 -8.05 -17.10
C ARG A 30 -13.79 -8.71 -17.53
N VAL A 31 -14.94 -8.16 -17.13
CA VAL A 31 -16.28 -8.65 -17.52
C VAL A 31 -16.87 -7.88 -18.71
N GLY A 32 -16.04 -7.12 -19.44
CA GLY A 32 -16.38 -6.50 -20.71
C GLY A 32 -16.95 -5.08 -20.63
N GLN A 33 -16.93 -4.44 -19.46
CA GLN A 33 -17.36 -3.04 -19.34
C GLN A 33 -16.33 -2.10 -19.98
N ARG A 34 -16.81 -1.05 -20.68
CA ARG A 34 -15.95 0.05 -21.15
C ARG A 34 -15.58 0.93 -19.96
N VAL A 35 -14.33 0.85 -19.53
CA VAL A 35 -13.83 1.55 -18.35
C VAL A 35 -12.98 2.76 -18.75
N LEU A 36 -13.27 3.91 -18.14
CA LEU A 36 -12.37 5.06 -18.12
C LEU A 36 -11.83 5.26 -16.71
N HIS A 37 -10.51 5.34 -16.56
CA HIS A 37 -9.85 5.50 -15.27
C HIS A 37 -8.97 6.75 -15.28
N LEU A 38 -9.40 7.75 -14.51
CA LEU A 38 -8.79 9.08 -14.45
C LEU A 38 -8.03 9.28 -13.14
N ASP A 39 -6.93 10.01 -13.18
CA ASP A 39 -6.28 10.57 -11.99
C ASP A 39 -5.81 11.99 -12.26
N THR A 40 -6.01 12.90 -11.30
CA THR A 40 -5.48 14.27 -11.35
C THR A 40 -3.96 14.27 -11.22
N ARG A 41 -3.40 13.25 -10.57
CA ARG A 41 -1.96 13.15 -10.27
C ARG A 41 -1.15 12.75 -11.49
N THR A 42 0.15 13.02 -11.40
CA THR A 42 1.14 12.65 -12.43
C THR A 42 1.60 11.19 -12.32
N TYR A 43 1.14 10.47 -11.29
CA TYR A 43 1.53 9.11 -10.90
C TYR A 43 0.29 8.29 -10.52
N TYR A 44 0.44 6.96 -10.51
CA TYR A 44 -0.61 6.00 -10.11
C TYR A 44 -0.71 5.83 -8.59
N ALA A 45 -1.73 5.09 -8.15
CA ALA A 45 -1.92 4.59 -6.79
C ALA A 45 -2.47 5.62 -5.78
N SER A 46 -2.75 6.87 -6.16
CA SER A 46 -3.28 7.90 -5.24
C SER A 46 -2.53 7.91 -3.89
N LYS A 47 -3.24 7.74 -2.77
CA LYS A 47 -2.68 7.67 -1.40
C LYS A 47 -1.87 6.40 -1.11
N TRP A 48 -1.95 5.39 -1.98
CA TRP A 48 -1.19 4.14 -1.92
C TRP A 48 0.15 4.22 -2.66
N ALA A 49 0.49 5.37 -3.25
CA ALA A 49 1.69 5.54 -4.05
C ALA A 49 3.00 5.36 -3.29
N SER A 50 4.00 4.94 -4.05
CA SER A 50 5.40 4.85 -3.64
C SER A 50 6.22 5.86 -4.44
N PHE A 51 7.19 6.50 -3.79
CA PHE A 51 7.99 7.54 -4.42
C PHE A 51 9.48 7.25 -4.33
N THR A 52 10.21 7.62 -5.38
CA THR A 52 11.66 7.83 -5.24
C THR A 52 11.94 8.96 -4.25
N LEU A 53 13.13 8.98 -3.63
CA LEU A 53 13.44 10.02 -2.64
C LEU A 53 13.33 11.42 -3.26
N ASN A 54 13.82 11.61 -4.48
CA ASN A 54 13.72 12.90 -5.17
C ASN A 54 12.26 13.29 -5.46
N ALA A 55 11.46 12.34 -5.96
CA ALA A 55 10.05 12.59 -6.25
C ALA A 55 9.25 12.89 -4.97
N LEU A 56 9.56 12.21 -3.87
CA LEU A 56 8.93 12.47 -2.58
C LEU A 56 9.22 13.89 -2.08
N LEU A 57 10.46 14.36 -2.21
CA LEU A 57 10.82 15.73 -1.81
C LEU A 57 10.06 16.77 -2.65
N THR A 58 9.97 16.58 -3.97
CA THR A 58 9.14 17.44 -4.84
C THR A 58 7.67 17.39 -4.43
N TRP A 59 7.13 16.21 -4.16
CA TRP A 59 5.75 16.04 -3.69
C TRP A 59 5.49 16.73 -2.34
N ILE A 60 6.47 16.75 -1.43
CA ILE A 60 6.38 17.47 -0.15
C ILE A 60 6.35 18.99 -0.39
N ASP A 61 7.21 19.50 -1.27
CA ASP A 61 7.32 20.93 -1.58
C ASP A 61 6.04 21.48 -2.24
N GLU A 62 5.48 20.76 -3.22
CA GLU A 62 4.25 21.14 -3.94
C GLU A 62 3.05 21.32 -2.99
N ARG A 63 3.01 20.57 -1.89
CA ARG A 63 1.90 20.62 -0.92
C ARG A 63 1.99 21.80 0.04
N GLN A 64 3.15 22.44 0.16
CA GLN A 64 3.31 23.64 0.96
C GLN A 64 2.85 24.92 0.22
N SER A 65 2.52 24.83 -1.07
CA SER A 65 2.08 25.96 -1.92
C SER A 65 0.89 25.58 -2.82
N PRO A 66 -0.33 25.38 -2.29
CA PRO A 66 -1.47 25.02 -3.11
C PRO A 66 -1.93 26.19 -3.99
N SER A 67 -2.15 25.93 -5.28
CA SER A 67 -2.85 26.82 -6.21
C SER A 67 -4.17 26.17 -6.63
N ASP A 68 -5.30 26.69 -6.13
CA ASP A 68 -6.62 26.25 -6.58
C ASP A 68 -7.19 27.29 -7.56
N GLU A 69 -7.02 27.06 -8.86
CA GLU A 69 -7.81 27.73 -9.89
C GLU A 69 -9.05 26.89 -10.18
N VAL A 70 -10.22 27.34 -9.74
CA VAL A 70 -11.50 26.72 -10.09
C VAL A 70 -12.01 27.41 -11.36
N GLN A 71 -11.97 26.70 -12.48
CA GLN A 71 -12.61 27.16 -13.72
C GLN A 71 -14.12 26.93 -13.64
N ASP A 72 -14.91 27.91 -14.10
CA ASP A 72 -16.37 27.83 -14.14
C ASP A 72 -16.84 27.17 -15.44
N TRP A 73 -17.54 26.05 -15.30
CA TRP A 73 -18.12 25.28 -16.41
C TRP A 73 -19.65 25.37 -16.47
N SER A 74 -20.25 26.36 -15.79
CA SER A 74 -21.71 26.56 -15.72
C SER A 74 -22.41 26.60 -17.10
N GLY A 75 -21.72 27.04 -18.15
CA GLY A 75 -22.23 27.09 -19.53
C GLY A 75 -22.41 25.74 -20.23
N LEU A 76 -21.94 24.63 -19.64
CA LEU A 76 -22.06 23.27 -20.20
C LEU A 76 -23.24 22.47 -19.62
N LEU A 77 -23.99 23.05 -18.68
CA LEU A 77 -25.14 22.43 -18.04
C LEU A 77 -26.35 22.38 -18.99
N GLN A 78 -27.04 21.24 -19.03
CA GLN A 78 -28.32 21.10 -19.72
C GLN A 78 -29.51 21.35 -18.76
N ASP A 79 -30.69 21.63 -19.32
CA ASP A 79 -31.90 21.86 -18.53
C ASP A 79 -32.23 20.67 -17.62
N GLY A 80 -32.32 20.93 -16.31
CA GLY A 80 -32.60 19.92 -15.29
C GLY A 80 -31.36 19.29 -14.63
N GLU A 81 -30.15 19.64 -15.08
CA GLU A 81 -28.90 19.15 -14.49
C GLU A 81 -28.39 20.05 -13.36
N GLU A 82 -27.82 19.45 -12.33
CA GLU A 82 -27.09 20.14 -11.27
C GLU A 82 -25.64 19.64 -11.19
N PRO A 83 -24.63 20.55 -11.17
CA PRO A 83 -23.25 20.15 -11.00
C PRO A 83 -22.96 19.78 -9.54
N ILE A 84 -22.36 18.60 -9.35
CA ILE A 84 -21.70 18.22 -8.09
C ILE A 84 -20.20 18.47 -8.28
N CYS A 85 -19.72 19.61 -7.79
CA CYS A 85 -18.30 19.97 -7.92
C CYS A 85 -17.42 19.03 -7.08
N LEU A 86 -16.33 18.57 -7.68
CA LEU A 86 -15.33 17.76 -7.01
C LEU A 86 -14.17 18.65 -6.54
N SER A 87 -13.53 18.29 -5.42
CA SER A 87 -12.32 18.96 -4.96
C SER A 87 -11.06 18.23 -5.42
N ASN A 88 -9.95 18.97 -5.46
CA ASN A 88 -8.63 18.35 -5.45
C ASN A 88 -8.42 17.63 -4.11
N ALA A 89 -8.36 16.29 -4.17
CA ALA A 89 -8.31 15.38 -3.03
C ALA A 89 -7.06 15.50 -2.14
N ASP A 90 -6.00 16.12 -2.66
CA ASP A 90 -4.69 16.05 -2.05
C ASP A 90 -4.57 16.95 -0.83
N SER A 91 -4.86 18.24 -0.91
CA SER A 91 -4.60 19.21 0.19
C SER A 91 -5.35 18.90 1.49
N ALA A 92 -6.48 18.20 1.44
CA ALA A 92 -7.31 17.91 2.62
C ALA A 92 -6.93 16.63 3.37
N SER A 93 -6.24 15.67 2.73
CA SER A 93 -6.15 14.28 3.23
C SER A 93 -4.82 13.87 3.86
N ILE A 94 -3.72 14.57 3.55
CA ILE A 94 -2.43 14.42 4.24
C ILE A 94 -2.02 15.76 4.85
N ARG A 95 -1.77 15.77 6.17
CA ARG A 95 -1.56 16.96 7.00
C ARG A 95 -0.34 16.81 7.90
N ASN A 96 0.04 17.89 8.59
CA ASN A 96 1.10 17.92 9.60
C ASN A 96 2.44 17.35 9.10
N VAL A 97 2.79 17.65 7.85
CA VAL A 97 4.03 17.17 7.23
C VAL A 97 5.24 17.79 7.92
N GLN A 98 6.15 16.95 8.41
CA GLN A 98 7.41 17.36 9.03
C GLN A 98 8.56 16.51 8.49
N VAL A 99 9.68 17.14 8.15
CA VAL A 99 10.87 16.48 7.59
C VAL A 99 12.09 16.87 8.40
N PHE A 100 12.91 15.88 8.77
CA PHE A 100 14.17 16.12 9.45
C PHE A 100 15.30 15.37 8.74
N CYS A 101 16.42 16.06 8.50
CA CYS A 101 17.63 15.47 7.96
C CYS A 101 18.71 15.46 9.03
N PHE A 102 19.21 14.26 9.36
CA PHE A 102 20.28 14.07 10.34
C PHE A 102 21.60 13.61 9.68
N ALA A 103 21.56 13.25 8.40
CA ALA A 103 22.76 12.98 7.62
C ALA A 103 23.60 14.25 7.49
N ARG A 104 24.93 14.12 7.59
CA ARG A 104 25.86 15.26 7.53
C ARG A 104 25.75 16.02 6.20
N SER A 105 25.84 17.34 6.27
CA SER A 105 26.00 18.17 5.09
C SER A 105 27.44 18.05 4.57
N ALA A 106 27.62 18.07 3.25
CA ALA A 106 28.93 17.92 2.61
C ALA A 106 29.95 19.01 3.01
N GLY A 107 29.50 20.14 3.61
CA GLY A 107 30.33 21.25 4.06
C GLY A 107 30.78 21.22 5.53
N ASP A 108 30.33 20.25 6.34
CA ASP A 108 30.70 20.19 7.77
C ASP A 108 32.11 19.61 8.02
N ALA A 109 32.87 19.33 6.95
CA ALA A 109 34.22 18.78 7.02
C ALA A 109 35.33 19.85 7.12
N GLU A 110 35.04 21.15 6.93
CA GLU A 110 36.08 22.20 6.85
C GLU A 110 36.16 23.17 8.04
N LYS A 111 35.43 22.92 9.14
CA LYS A 111 35.56 23.73 10.39
C LYS A 111 36.00 22.93 11.61
N ALA A 112 36.95 22.01 11.43
CA ALA A 112 37.70 21.45 12.56
C ALA A 112 39.03 22.21 12.70
N GLY A 113 39.14 23.02 13.76
CA GLY A 113 40.41 23.62 14.18
C GLY A 113 41.45 22.56 14.58
N PRO A 114 42.71 22.95 14.82
CA PRO A 114 43.81 22.01 14.98
C PRO A 114 43.80 21.41 16.39
N GLU A 115 43.52 20.10 16.52
CA GLU A 115 43.78 19.33 17.76
C GLU A 115 44.29 17.90 17.46
N PRO A 116 45.04 17.30 18.42
CA PRO A 116 46.18 16.41 18.18
C PRO A 116 45.78 14.90 18.03
N PRO A 117 46.71 13.99 17.68
CA PRO A 117 46.36 12.73 17.05
C PRO A 117 45.76 11.74 18.03
N ARG A 118 44.62 11.11 17.66
CA ARG A 118 44.05 9.97 18.38
C ARG A 118 44.27 8.65 17.63
N PRO A 119 44.42 7.52 18.34
CA PRO A 119 44.99 6.29 17.79
C PRO A 119 43.95 5.40 17.11
N LEU A 120 44.40 4.76 16.03
CA LEU A 120 43.92 3.54 15.35
C LEU A 120 42.40 3.32 15.20
N GLU A 121 41.95 3.70 14.00
CA GLU A 121 40.98 3.02 13.12
C GLU A 121 40.28 1.76 13.67
N ALA A 122 38.98 1.89 13.94
CA ALA A 122 38.03 0.80 13.81
C ALA A 122 37.31 0.94 12.45
N ALA A 123 37.70 0.07 11.51
CA ALA A 123 37.02 -0.36 10.29
C ALA A 123 35.87 0.51 9.69
N GLY A 124 36.20 1.28 8.65
CA GLY A 124 35.71 0.97 7.30
C GLY A 124 34.26 1.29 6.88
N GLY A 125 33.49 2.13 7.58
CA GLY A 125 32.20 2.61 7.08
C GLY A 125 32.27 4.02 6.49
N LYS A 126 32.08 4.20 5.17
CA LYS A 126 31.82 5.54 4.59
C LYS A 126 30.60 6.14 5.32
N LYS A 127 30.80 7.17 6.13
CA LYS A 127 29.69 7.85 6.82
C LYS A 127 28.76 8.49 5.79
N MET A 128 27.47 8.15 5.86
CA MET A 128 26.47 8.51 4.87
C MET A 128 26.11 10.01 4.95
N THR A 129 26.08 10.70 3.81
CA THR A 129 25.67 12.12 3.71
C THR A 129 24.32 12.24 3.00
N PHE A 130 23.61 13.36 3.22
CA PHE A 130 22.34 13.59 2.52
C PHE A 130 22.53 13.66 0.99
N ALA A 131 23.64 14.26 0.54
CA ALA A 131 24.01 14.29 -0.87
C ALA A 131 24.17 12.88 -1.48
N HIS A 132 24.68 11.92 -0.70
CA HIS A 132 24.74 10.53 -1.14
C HIS A 132 23.34 9.90 -1.26
N LEU A 133 22.46 10.14 -0.27
CA LEU A 133 21.07 9.66 -0.33
C LEU A 133 20.34 10.20 -1.56
N LEU A 134 20.50 11.50 -1.86
CA LEU A 134 19.92 12.12 -3.06
C LEU A 134 20.49 11.53 -4.36
N LYS A 135 21.79 11.23 -4.39
CA LYS A 135 22.43 10.60 -5.56
C LYS A 135 21.86 9.21 -5.83
N GLU A 136 21.63 8.43 -4.77
CA GLU A 136 21.01 7.10 -4.86
C GLU A 136 19.46 7.16 -4.82
N GLY A 137 18.85 8.34 -4.92
CA GLY A 137 17.44 8.57 -4.63
C GLY A 137 16.47 7.74 -5.47
N ARG A 138 16.86 7.34 -6.69
CA ARG A 138 16.09 6.43 -7.57
C ARG A 138 16.00 4.98 -7.07
N ARG A 139 16.84 4.59 -6.11
CA ARG A 139 16.82 3.26 -5.50
C ARG A 139 15.86 3.16 -4.32
N PHE A 140 15.27 4.28 -3.94
CA PHE A 140 14.23 4.32 -2.95
C PHE A 140 12.88 4.17 -3.63
N ASN A 141 12.00 3.40 -3.02
CA ASN A 141 10.57 3.37 -3.32
C ASN A 141 9.85 3.46 -1.97
N ILE A 142 9.49 4.68 -1.60
CA ILE A 142 9.01 5.05 -0.27
C ILE A 142 7.50 5.05 -0.29
N ASP A 143 6.90 4.06 0.35
CA ASP A 143 5.45 3.93 0.43
C ASP A 143 4.83 4.97 1.39
N LEU A 144 3.77 5.64 0.94
CA LEU A 144 2.94 6.44 1.85
C LEU A 144 2.22 5.54 2.87
N VAL A 145 1.74 4.39 2.43
CA VAL A 145 1.06 3.38 3.26
C VAL A 145 2.07 2.35 3.76
N SER A 146 1.91 1.84 4.98
CA SER A 146 2.73 0.72 5.48
C SER A 146 1.84 -0.42 5.93
N LYS A 147 1.69 -1.38 5.03
CA LYS A 147 0.92 -2.61 5.18
C LYS A 147 1.77 -3.81 4.80
N LEU A 148 1.30 -5.00 5.17
CA LEU A 148 1.88 -6.27 4.77
C LEU A 148 0.79 -7.15 4.16
N MET A 149 1.19 -8.10 3.34
CA MET A 149 0.26 -9.04 2.72
C MET A 149 0.27 -10.33 3.52
N TYR A 150 -0.86 -10.69 4.14
CA TYR A 150 -1.02 -12.02 4.72
C TYR A 150 -0.93 -13.07 3.62
N ALA A 151 -0.18 -14.15 3.87
CA ALA A 151 0.02 -15.23 2.92
C ALA A 151 -1.29 -15.93 2.50
N ARG A 152 -2.30 -15.90 3.37
CA ARG A 152 -3.69 -16.23 3.04
C ARG A 152 -4.55 -15.03 3.39
N GLY A 153 -5.09 -14.36 2.39
CA GLY A 153 -5.92 -13.18 2.60
C GLY A 153 -6.51 -12.72 1.28
N SER A 154 -7.59 -11.94 1.35
CA SER A 154 -8.36 -11.55 0.17
C SER A 154 -7.52 -10.97 -0.97
N LEU A 155 -6.50 -10.15 -0.68
CA LEU A 155 -5.61 -9.61 -1.71
C LEU A 155 -4.75 -10.68 -2.37
N VAL A 156 -4.12 -11.58 -1.61
CA VAL A 156 -3.27 -12.64 -2.19
C VAL A 156 -4.14 -13.62 -3.00
N ASP A 157 -5.30 -14.00 -2.46
CA ASP A 157 -6.25 -14.87 -3.14
C ASP A 157 -6.74 -14.22 -4.44
N LEU A 158 -7.03 -12.92 -4.43
CA LEU A 158 -7.42 -12.17 -5.62
C LEU A 158 -6.29 -12.07 -6.65
N LEU A 159 -5.04 -11.79 -6.23
CA LEU A 159 -3.87 -11.73 -7.13
C LEU A 159 -3.62 -13.06 -7.83
N ILE A 160 -3.83 -14.18 -7.14
CA ILE A 160 -3.72 -15.52 -7.70
C ILE A 160 -4.90 -15.78 -8.65
N LYS A 161 -6.14 -15.61 -8.17
CA LYS A 161 -7.37 -15.86 -8.95
C LYS A 161 -7.40 -15.09 -10.27
N SER A 162 -7.03 -13.81 -10.24
CA SER A 162 -7.05 -12.91 -11.39
C SER A 162 -5.81 -13.04 -12.29
N ASN A 163 -4.81 -13.84 -11.90
CA ASN A 163 -3.49 -13.88 -12.51
C ASN A 163 -2.79 -12.50 -12.54
N VAL A 164 -3.12 -11.57 -11.65
CA VAL A 164 -2.43 -10.28 -11.52
C VAL A 164 -1.07 -10.44 -10.80
N SER A 165 -0.91 -11.51 -10.03
CA SER A 165 0.37 -11.91 -9.41
C SER A 165 1.55 -11.99 -10.37
N ARG A 166 1.31 -12.17 -11.68
CA ARG A 166 2.33 -12.16 -12.75
C ARG A 166 3.09 -10.83 -12.89
N TYR A 167 2.51 -9.74 -12.42
CA TYR A 167 3.06 -8.39 -12.60
C TYR A 167 3.95 -7.94 -11.45
N ALA A 168 4.02 -8.69 -10.35
CA ALA A 168 4.80 -8.35 -9.17
C ALA A 168 5.56 -9.55 -8.61
N GLU A 169 6.69 -9.27 -8.00
CA GLU A 169 7.42 -10.25 -7.19
C GLU A 169 7.27 -9.93 -5.71
N PHE A 170 7.45 -10.94 -4.86
CA PHE A 170 7.24 -10.81 -3.42
C PHE A 170 8.46 -11.31 -2.64
N LYS A 171 8.75 -10.63 -1.54
CA LYS A 171 9.70 -11.05 -0.51
C LYS A 171 8.95 -11.52 0.72
N ASN A 172 9.46 -12.59 1.33
CA ASN A 172 8.99 -13.00 2.65
C ASN A 172 9.40 -11.96 3.68
N VAL A 173 8.48 -11.62 4.59
CA VAL A 173 8.86 -11.03 5.87
C VAL A 173 9.49 -12.15 6.69
N THR A 174 10.71 -11.97 7.14
CA THR A 174 11.52 -13.06 7.72
C THR A 174 11.51 -13.04 9.24
N ARG A 175 11.19 -11.89 9.85
CA ARG A 175 11.22 -11.70 11.31
C ARG A 175 9.95 -11.02 11.81
N VAL A 176 9.31 -11.64 12.79
CA VAL A 176 8.34 -10.99 13.67
C VAL A 176 9.05 -10.64 14.96
N LEU A 177 9.07 -9.36 15.31
CA LEU A 177 9.76 -8.83 16.48
C LEU A 177 8.74 -8.19 17.42
N THR A 178 9.12 -8.07 18.68
CA THR A 178 8.34 -7.36 19.70
C THR A 178 9.25 -6.48 20.53
N TYR A 179 8.72 -5.38 21.04
CA TYR A 179 9.43 -4.52 21.97
C TYR A 179 8.96 -4.79 23.41
N ARG A 180 9.89 -5.14 24.29
CA ARG A 180 9.57 -5.44 25.70
C ARG A 180 10.76 -5.10 26.60
N HIS A 181 10.50 -4.45 27.73
CA HIS A 181 11.51 -4.09 28.73
C HIS A 181 12.76 -3.39 28.15
N GLY A 182 12.59 -2.48 27.19
CA GLY A 182 13.71 -1.77 26.57
C GLY A 182 14.39 -2.49 25.41
N ASN A 183 14.01 -3.74 25.11
CA ASN A 183 14.69 -4.58 24.12
C ASN A 183 13.76 -4.97 22.96
N VAL A 184 14.34 -5.03 21.76
CA VAL A 184 13.69 -5.64 20.59
C VAL A 184 14.07 -7.11 20.54
N GLU A 185 13.06 -7.97 20.45
CA GLU A 185 13.24 -9.41 20.56
C GLU A 185 12.51 -10.14 19.43
N GLN A 186 13.12 -11.21 18.91
CA GLN A 186 12.49 -12.05 17.90
C GLN A 186 11.48 -13.00 18.53
N VAL A 187 10.30 -13.04 17.93
CA VAL A 187 9.17 -13.87 18.34
C VAL A 187 9.28 -15.23 17.62
N PRO A 188 9.17 -16.36 18.34
CA PRO A 188 9.12 -17.67 17.71
C PRO A 188 7.89 -17.83 16.80
N CYS A 189 8.09 -18.11 15.51
CA CYS A 189 7.01 -18.24 14.52
C CYS A 189 6.73 -19.67 14.07
N SER A 190 7.52 -20.64 14.54
CA SER A 190 7.30 -22.06 14.24
C SER A 190 7.41 -22.92 15.50
N ARG A 191 6.90 -24.16 15.42
CA ARG A 191 7.10 -25.16 16.49
C ARG A 191 8.60 -25.33 16.78
N ALA A 192 9.42 -25.38 15.74
CA ALA A 192 10.88 -25.50 15.87
C ALA A 192 11.48 -24.30 16.64
N ASP A 193 11.04 -23.08 16.33
CA ASP A 193 11.50 -21.88 17.03
C ASP A 193 11.08 -21.88 18.51
N VAL A 194 9.85 -22.31 18.80
CA VAL A 194 9.35 -22.45 20.19
C VAL A 194 10.20 -23.46 20.96
N PHE A 195 10.54 -24.60 20.34
CA PHE A 195 11.41 -25.60 20.96
C PHE A 195 12.84 -25.09 21.15
N ALA A 196 13.40 -24.37 20.18
CA ALA A 196 14.75 -23.80 20.24
C ALA A 196 14.88 -22.62 21.21
N SER A 197 13.77 -21.92 21.50
CA SER A 197 13.77 -20.74 22.36
C SER A 197 14.28 -21.04 23.77
N ARG A 198 15.30 -20.30 24.20
CA ARG A 198 15.82 -20.32 25.58
C ARG A 198 15.07 -19.37 26.51
N ARG A 199 14.20 -18.51 25.96
CA ARG A 199 13.42 -17.49 26.69
C ARG A 199 12.12 -18.03 27.27
N LEU A 200 11.71 -19.23 26.84
CA LEU A 200 10.52 -19.91 27.32
C LEU A 200 10.91 -21.14 28.14
N SER A 201 10.36 -21.26 29.34
CA SER A 201 10.45 -22.50 30.13
C SER A 201 9.70 -23.65 29.46
N MET A 202 10.00 -24.90 29.84
CA MET A 202 9.27 -26.06 29.29
C MET A 202 7.77 -26.01 29.58
N VAL A 203 7.38 -25.44 30.73
CA VAL A 203 5.96 -25.28 31.10
C VAL A 203 5.28 -24.26 30.20
N GLU A 204 5.92 -23.10 29.96
CA GLU A 204 5.40 -22.08 29.05
C GLU A 204 5.27 -22.60 27.63
N LYS A 205 6.27 -23.34 27.12
CA LYS A 205 6.19 -23.97 25.78
C LYS A 205 4.99 -24.90 25.65
N ARG A 206 4.73 -25.75 26.66
CA ARG A 206 3.56 -26.66 26.65
C ARG A 206 2.24 -25.90 26.70
N LYS A 207 2.14 -24.87 27.54
CA LYS A 207 0.94 -24.02 27.64
C LYS A 207 0.67 -23.29 26.32
N LEU A 208 1.69 -22.66 25.74
CA LEU A 208 1.60 -21.98 24.46
C LEU A 208 1.14 -22.92 23.35
N MET A 209 1.79 -24.09 23.19
CA MET A 209 1.41 -25.04 22.15
C MET A 209 -0.02 -25.57 22.30
N ARG A 210 -0.49 -25.77 23.54
CA ARG A 210 -1.87 -26.17 23.82
C ARG A 210 -2.85 -25.06 23.44
N PHE A 211 -2.54 -23.82 23.81
CA PHE A 211 -3.37 -22.66 23.48
C PHE A 211 -3.46 -22.44 21.96
N LEU A 212 -2.32 -22.44 21.26
CA LEU A 212 -2.30 -22.27 19.80
C LEU A 212 -3.06 -23.41 19.09
N ALA A 213 -2.97 -24.65 19.58
CA ALA A 213 -3.74 -25.76 19.04
C ALA A 213 -5.25 -25.52 19.22
N SER A 214 -5.69 -25.06 20.39
CA SER A 214 -7.11 -24.74 20.62
C SER A 214 -7.62 -23.58 19.76
N CYS A 215 -6.78 -22.59 19.41
CA CYS A 215 -7.18 -21.50 18.52
C CYS A 215 -7.34 -21.94 17.06
N VAL A 216 -6.69 -23.02 16.63
CA VAL A 216 -6.83 -23.55 15.27
C VAL A 216 -8.12 -24.35 15.12
N GLU A 217 -8.51 -25.09 16.16
CA GLU A 217 -9.78 -25.79 16.24
C GLU A 217 -10.93 -24.75 16.22
N GLU A 218 -11.72 -24.69 15.15
CA GLU A 218 -12.92 -23.85 15.07
C GLU A 218 -13.96 -24.38 16.05
N LYS A 219 -14.07 -23.73 17.21
CA LYS A 219 -15.17 -23.90 18.15
C LYS A 219 -16.14 -22.74 17.99
N GLU A 220 -17.41 -22.97 18.31
CA GLU A 220 -18.41 -21.89 18.39
C GLU A 220 -17.94 -20.89 19.46
N GLU A 221 -17.36 -19.77 19.00
CA GLU A 221 -16.83 -18.68 19.84
C GLU A 221 -17.89 -17.60 20.14
N GLU A 222 -19.15 -17.86 19.77
CA GLU A 222 -20.26 -16.90 19.87
C GLU A 222 -20.62 -16.51 21.32
N GLU A 223 -20.10 -17.22 22.33
CA GLU A 223 -20.38 -16.96 23.76
C GLU A 223 -19.22 -16.32 24.55
N LEU A 224 -18.09 -15.99 23.90
CA LEU A 224 -16.93 -15.40 24.59
C LEU A 224 -17.02 -13.87 24.67
N GLU A 225 -17.58 -13.36 25.76
CA GLU A 225 -17.62 -11.93 26.09
C GLU A 225 -16.33 -11.45 26.80
N GLY A 226 -16.02 -10.16 26.67
CA GLY A 226 -14.87 -9.51 27.32
C GLY A 226 -13.67 -9.24 26.41
N GLU A 227 -12.62 -8.63 26.98
CA GLU A 227 -11.40 -8.23 26.26
C GLU A 227 -10.41 -9.39 26.13
N LEU A 228 -9.69 -9.48 25.01
CA LEU A 228 -8.70 -10.54 24.80
C LEU A 228 -7.63 -10.55 25.92
N ALA A 229 -7.23 -9.38 26.40
CA ALA A 229 -6.26 -9.27 27.48
C ALA A 229 -6.75 -9.93 28.78
N GLU A 230 -8.04 -9.79 29.12
CA GLU A 230 -8.67 -10.47 30.26
C GLU A 230 -8.73 -11.97 30.04
N PHE A 231 -9.22 -12.39 28.87
CA PHE A 231 -9.30 -13.80 28.51
C PHE A 231 -7.94 -14.50 28.60
N LEU A 232 -6.86 -13.88 28.12
CA LEU A 232 -5.51 -14.45 28.18
C LEU A 232 -4.98 -14.61 29.63
N ARG A 233 -5.40 -13.74 30.55
CA ARG A 233 -5.09 -13.87 31.99
C ARG A 233 -5.78 -15.10 32.58
N ASP A 234 -7.05 -15.31 32.22
CA ASP A 234 -7.86 -16.44 32.72
C ASP A 234 -7.36 -17.80 32.20
N GLN A 235 -6.72 -17.84 31.04
CA GLN A 235 -6.07 -19.04 30.49
C GLN A 235 -4.81 -19.48 31.27
N GLN A 236 -4.47 -18.83 32.39
CA GLN A 236 -3.30 -19.13 33.23
C GLN A 236 -1.98 -19.11 32.44
N LEU A 237 -1.90 -18.24 31.43
CA LEU A 237 -0.69 -17.98 30.67
C LEU A 237 0.16 -16.97 31.47
N GLY A 238 1.48 -17.16 31.53
CA GLY A 238 2.34 -16.16 32.18
C GLY A 238 2.43 -14.87 31.36
N ASP A 239 2.75 -13.75 31.99
CA ASP A 239 2.80 -12.40 31.37
C ASP A 239 3.61 -12.36 30.07
N ASN A 240 4.69 -13.17 30.00
CA ASN A 240 5.51 -13.30 28.80
C ASN A 240 4.74 -13.87 27.60
N LEU A 241 3.92 -14.91 27.83
CA LEU A 241 3.08 -15.52 26.79
C LEU A 241 1.92 -14.62 26.41
N GLN A 242 1.30 -13.95 27.39
CA GLN A 242 0.23 -12.98 27.13
C GLN A 242 0.72 -11.87 26.20
N HIS A 243 1.90 -11.29 26.49
CA HIS A 243 2.55 -10.29 25.65
C HIS A 243 2.75 -10.76 24.20
N PHE A 244 3.30 -11.96 24.01
CA PHE A 244 3.53 -12.49 22.66
C PHE A 244 2.22 -12.76 21.92
N LEU A 245 1.21 -13.33 22.59
CA LEU A 245 -0.07 -13.64 21.96
C LEU A 245 -0.81 -12.38 21.55
N LEU A 246 -0.89 -11.38 22.43
CA LEU A 246 -1.61 -10.16 22.19
C LEU A 246 -0.93 -9.27 21.14
N HIS A 247 0.36 -8.95 21.35
CA HIS A 247 1.04 -7.95 20.54
C HIS A 247 1.75 -8.52 19.32
N SER A 248 2.15 -9.79 19.32
CA SER A 248 2.96 -10.36 18.23
C SER A 248 2.23 -11.33 17.32
N ILE A 249 1.25 -12.08 17.84
CA ILE A 249 0.47 -13.04 17.06
C ILE A 249 -0.86 -12.43 16.64
N ALA A 250 -1.69 -12.01 17.60
CA ALA A 250 -2.94 -11.29 17.29
C ALA A 250 -2.64 -9.90 16.69
N MET A 251 -1.59 -9.23 17.17
CA MET A 251 -1.21 -7.86 16.80
C MET A 251 -2.34 -6.85 16.99
N VAL A 252 -3.04 -6.99 18.11
CA VAL A 252 -4.18 -6.16 18.50
C VAL A 252 -3.86 -5.36 19.77
N THR A 253 -4.75 -4.43 20.12
CA THR A 253 -4.67 -3.63 21.35
C THR A 253 -5.39 -4.34 22.50
N GLU A 254 -5.12 -3.89 23.74
CA GLU A 254 -5.65 -4.56 24.95
C GLU A 254 -7.18 -4.54 25.04
N ASP A 255 -7.80 -3.48 24.50
CA ASP A 255 -9.25 -3.24 24.43
C ASP A 255 -9.96 -4.05 23.33
N THR A 256 -9.23 -4.88 22.58
CA THR A 256 -9.84 -5.66 21.49
C THR A 256 -10.72 -6.78 22.05
N PRO A 257 -11.97 -6.94 21.55
CA PRO A 257 -12.86 -8.02 21.96
C PRO A 257 -12.23 -9.41 21.77
N THR A 258 -12.50 -10.32 22.70
CA THR A 258 -11.93 -11.68 22.70
C THR A 258 -12.14 -12.39 21.37
N ARG A 259 -13.35 -12.34 20.82
CA ARG A 259 -13.70 -12.92 19.52
C ARG A 259 -12.79 -12.42 18.39
N ASP A 260 -12.60 -11.11 18.30
CA ASP A 260 -11.83 -10.50 17.20
C ASP A 260 -10.32 -10.77 17.38
N GLY A 261 -9.85 -10.82 18.63
CA GLY A 261 -8.49 -11.19 18.98
C GLY A 261 -8.17 -12.67 18.69
N LEU A 262 -9.10 -13.59 18.97
CA LEU A 262 -8.97 -15.01 18.62
C LEU A 262 -9.05 -15.24 17.12
N ALA A 263 -9.94 -14.53 16.41
CA ALA A 263 -10.01 -14.56 14.95
C ALA A 263 -8.68 -14.10 14.32
N SER A 264 -8.08 -13.02 14.83
CA SER A 264 -6.78 -12.52 14.39
C SER A 264 -5.65 -13.54 14.66
N THR A 265 -5.65 -14.15 15.85
CA THR A 265 -4.71 -15.21 16.22
C THR A 265 -4.82 -16.41 15.27
N ARG A 266 -6.05 -16.88 14.99
CA ARG A 266 -6.33 -17.98 14.07
C ARG A 266 -5.85 -17.66 12.65
N HIS A 267 -6.13 -16.45 12.18
CA HIS A 267 -5.70 -15.99 10.86
C HIS A 267 -4.17 -15.98 10.72
N PHE A 268 -3.46 -15.43 11.71
CA PHE A 268 -2.00 -15.46 11.76
C PHE A 268 -1.47 -16.91 11.64
N LEU A 269 -2.02 -17.83 12.45
CA LEU A 269 -1.58 -19.23 12.46
C LEU A 269 -1.85 -19.96 11.12
N ARG A 270 -2.96 -19.66 10.44
CA ARG A 270 -3.29 -20.23 9.12
C ARG A 270 -2.33 -19.79 8.02
N CYS A 271 -1.74 -18.61 8.17
CA CYS A 271 -0.80 -18.03 7.20
C CYS A 271 0.64 -18.55 7.37
N LEU A 272 1.02 -19.02 8.56
CA LEU A 272 2.37 -19.53 8.83
C LEU A 272 2.73 -20.70 7.91
N GLY A 273 3.96 -20.71 7.41
CA GLY A 273 4.49 -21.82 6.61
C GLY A 273 3.97 -21.88 5.17
N CYS A 274 3.15 -20.93 4.72
CA CYS A 274 2.61 -20.94 3.36
C CYS A 274 3.69 -20.67 2.30
N TYR A 275 4.48 -19.60 2.49
CA TYR A 275 5.58 -19.21 1.60
C TYR A 275 6.93 -19.05 2.35
N GLY A 276 6.87 -18.97 3.68
CA GLY A 276 8.02 -18.73 4.55
C GLY A 276 7.70 -19.05 6.01
N ASN A 277 8.64 -18.74 6.91
CA ASN A 277 8.48 -18.99 8.35
C ASN A 277 7.47 -18.07 9.04
N THR A 278 7.24 -16.86 8.51
CA THR A 278 6.25 -15.91 9.02
C THR A 278 5.01 -15.86 8.10
N PRO A 279 3.91 -15.22 8.53
CA PRO A 279 2.67 -15.21 7.76
C PRO A 279 2.59 -14.10 6.71
N PHE A 280 3.67 -13.33 6.47
CA PHE A 280 3.60 -12.12 5.65
C PHE A 280 4.52 -12.13 4.43
N LEU A 281 4.04 -11.46 3.40
CA LEU A 281 4.75 -11.09 2.18
C LEU A 281 4.82 -9.56 2.06
N PHE A 282 5.81 -9.09 1.31
CA PHE A 282 5.96 -7.70 0.92
C PHE A 282 6.30 -7.63 -0.59
N PRO A 283 5.62 -6.79 -1.38
CA PRO A 283 5.92 -6.65 -2.81
C PRO A 283 7.29 -6.00 -3.03
N VAL A 284 8.06 -6.54 -3.96
CA VAL A 284 9.31 -5.92 -4.41
C VAL A 284 8.95 -4.58 -5.08
N TYR A 285 9.75 -3.55 -4.82
CA TYR A 285 9.51 -2.15 -5.19
C TYR A 285 8.42 -1.41 -4.39
N GLY A 286 7.77 -2.06 -3.43
CA GLY A 286 6.84 -1.40 -2.50
C GLY A 286 5.36 -1.58 -2.86
N LEU A 287 4.50 -1.06 -2.00
CA LEU A 287 3.05 -1.30 -2.07
C LEU A 287 2.36 -0.58 -3.23
N GLY A 288 2.95 0.50 -3.75
CA GLY A 288 2.45 1.24 -4.90
C GLY A 288 2.41 0.44 -6.20
N GLU A 289 3.10 -0.70 -6.25
CA GLU A 289 3.02 -1.64 -7.38
C GLU A 289 1.66 -2.35 -7.45
N ILE A 290 1.02 -2.63 -6.31
CA ILE A 290 -0.22 -3.43 -6.29
C ILE A 290 -1.36 -2.73 -7.05
N PRO A 291 -1.68 -1.45 -6.80
CA PRO A 291 -2.68 -0.75 -7.61
C PRO A 291 -2.31 -0.71 -9.10
N GLN A 292 -1.03 -0.51 -9.44
CA GLN A 292 -0.56 -0.51 -10.83
C GLN A 292 -0.75 -1.87 -11.51
N CYS A 293 -0.59 -2.99 -10.80
CA CYS A 293 -0.83 -4.33 -11.31
C CYS A 293 -2.31 -4.50 -11.72
N PHE A 294 -3.25 -4.01 -10.92
CA PHE A 294 -4.67 -4.02 -11.28
C PHE A 294 -5.00 -3.01 -12.38
N CYS A 295 -4.38 -1.83 -12.37
CA CYS A 295 -4.52 -0.87 -13.47
C CYS A 295 -4.10 -1.49 -14.81
N ARG A 296 -3.00 -2.27 -14.81
CA ARG A 296 -2.55 -3.02 -15.99
C ARG A 296 -3.57 -4.07 -16.42
N MET A 297 -4.16 -4.82 -15.50
CA MET A 297 -5.23 -5.77 -15.84
C MET A 297 -6.40 -5.06 -16.52
N CYS A 298 -6.87 -3.94 -15.98
CA CYS A 298 -7.91 -3.13 -16.58
C CYS A 298 -7.54 -2.67 -18.01
N ALA A 299 -6.31 -2.18 -18.22
CA ALA A 299 -5.85 -1.74 -19.54
C ALA A 299 -5.78 -2.88 -20.57
N VAL A 300 -5.35 -4.09 -20.15
CA VAL A 300 -5.31 -5.28 -21.01
C VAL A 300 -6.70 -5.65 -21.53
N PHE A 301 -7.74 -5.42 -20.73
CA PHE A 301 -9.14 -5.66 -21.11
C PHE A 301 -9.84 -4.40 -21.67
N GLY A 302 -9.09 -3.45 -22.23
CA GLY A 302 -9.63 -2.31 -22.97
C GLY A 302 -9.95 -1.07 -22.13
N GLY A 303 -9.60 -1.05 -20.85
CA GLY A 303 -9.75 0.15 -20.00
C GLY A 303 -8.83 1.29 -20.46
N VAL A 304 -9.37 2.51 -20.52
CA VAL A 304 -8.65 3.72 -20.91
C VAL A 304 -8.13 4.44 -19.67
N TYR A 305 -6.86 4.85 -19.69
CA TYR A 305 -6.18 5.48 -18.56
C TYR A 305 -5.72 6.90 -18.87
N CYS A 306 -6.07 7.87 -18.02
CA CYS A 306 -5.61 9.25 -18.14
C CYS A 306 -5.09 9.78 -16.80
N LEU A 307 -3.77 9.90 -16.67
CA LEU A 307 -3.13 10.66 -15.59
C LEU A 307 -3.07 12.16 -15.94
N ARG A 308 -2.90 13.02 -14.94
CA ARG A 308 -2.93 14.49 -15.10
C ARG A 308 -4.24 14.98 -15.73
N HIS A 309 -5.33 14.30 -15.40
CA HIS A 309 -6.64 14.55 -15.98
C HIS A 309 -7.64 14.85 -14.87
N PRO A 310 -7.64 16.10 -14.36
CA PRO A 310 -8.56 16.49 -13.29
C PRO A 310 -10.02 16.40 -13.77
N VAL A 311 -10.93 16.18 -12.83
CA VAL A 311 -12.38 16.21 -13.06
C VAL A 311 -12.96 17.39 -12.31
N SER A 312 -13.78 18.21 -12.97
CA SER A 312 -14.37 19.41 -12.37
C SER A 312 -15.67 19.11 -11.62
N CYS A 313 -16.61 18.42 -12.25
CA CYS A 313 -17.89 18.09 -11.62
C CYS A 313 -18.55 16.83 -12.21
N LEU A 314 -19.44 16.23 -11.43
CA LEU A 314 -20.45 15.29 -11.93
C LEU A 314 -21.73 16.04 -12.26
N LEU A 315 -22.49 15.54 -13.23
CA LEU A 315 -23.77 16.10 -13.64
C LEU A 315 -24.90 15.22 -13.12
N LEU A 316 -25.70 15.76 -12.19
CA LEU A 316 -26.81 15.07 -11.54
C LEU A 316 -28.14 15.40 -12.23
N ASP A 317 -28.88 14.37 -12.63
CA ASP A 317 -30.31 14.48 -12.89
C ASP A 317 -31.07 14.35 -11.56
N LYS A 318 -31.65 15.47 -11.11
CA LYS A 318 -32.41 15.54 -9.84
C LYS A 318 -33.64 14.64 -9.84
N THR A 319 -34.27 14.45 -10.99
CA THR A 319 -35.52 13.69 -11.08
C THR A 319 -35.26 12.19 -10.96
N ALA A 320 -34.16 11.72 -11.55
CA ALA A 320 -33.75 10.33 -11.51
C ALA A 320 -32.85 9.97 -10.31
N ASN A 321 -32.32 10.96 -9.60
CA ASN A 321 -31.28 10.80 -8.58
C ASN A 321 -30.09 9.96 -9.08
N ARG A 322 -29.62 10.32 -10.29
CA ARG A 322 -28.53 9.64 -10.99
C ARG A 322 -27.61 10.64 -11.67
N CYS A 323 -26.32 10.36 -11.62
CA CYS A 323 -25.36 11.10 -12.44
C CYS A 323 -25.38 10.58 -13.87
N THR A 324 -25.41 11.49 -14.85
CA THR A 324 -25.49 11.17 -16.28
C THR A 324 -24.14 11.28 -16.97
N ALA A 325 -23.28 12.18 -16.50
CA ALA A 325 -21.98 12.49 -17.08
C ALA A 325 -21.06 13.15 -16.05
N LEU A 326 -19.79 13.30 -16.41
CA LEU A 326 -18.84 14.21 -15.78
C LEU A 326 -18.33 15.26 -16.76
N ILE A 327 -17.80 16.37 -16.23
CA ILE A 327 -17.03 17.36 -16.98
C ILE A 327 -15.58 17.26 -16.53
N ASP A 328 -14.68 16.97 -17.46
CA ASP A 328 -13.25 16.92 -17.19
C ASP A 328 -12.63 18.33 -17.10
N GLY A 329 -11.37 18.43 -16.70
CA GLY A 329 -10.66 19.70 -16.58
C GLY A 329 -10.35 20.41 -17.91
N ARG A 330 -10.75 19.83 -19.04
CA ARG A 330 -10.67 20.43 -20.38
C ARG A 330 -12.05 20.89 -20.88
N GLY A 331 -13.11 20.69 -20.09
CA GLY A 331 -14.49 21.00 -20.46
C GLY A 331 -15.17 19.94 -21.32
N GLN A 332 -14.57 18.75 -21.47
CA GLN A 332 -15.20 17.64 -22.20
C GLN A 332 -16.26 16.98 -21.32
N ARG A 333 -17.47 16.82 -21.87
CA ARG A 333 -18.55 16.04 -21.27
C ARG A 333 -18.38 14.55 -21.58
N ILE A 334 -18.32 13.72 -20.55
CA ILE A 334 -18.15 12.27 -20.67
C ILE A 334 -19.32 11.58 -19.98
N ALA A 335 -20.18 10.92 -20.75
CA ALA A 335 -21.35 10.20 -20.26
C ALA A 335 -20.96 8.85 -19.65
N SER A 336 -21.64 8.46 -18.56
CA SER A 336 -21.46 7.13 -17.99
C SER A 336 -22.64 6.61 -17.17
N SER A 337 -22.76 5.29 -17.10
CA SER A 337 -23.78 4.62 -16.30
C SER A 337 -23.42 4.59 -14.81
N HIS A 338 -22.12 4.52 -14.48
CA HIS A 338 -21.62 4.40 -13.10
C HIS A 338 -20.36 5.25 -12.88
N PHE A 339 -20.27 5.87 -11.70
CA PHE A 339 -19.10 6.66 -11.29
C PHE A 339 -18.53 6.11 -9.99
N VAL A 340 -17.23 5.85 -9.96
CA VAL A 340 -16.51 5.41 -8.76
C VAL A 340 -15.46 6.45 -8.41
N LEU A 341 -15.52 7.02 -7.21
CA LEU A 341 -14.69 8.15 -6.81
C LEU A 341 -13.84 7.80 -5.60
N GLU A 342 -12.60 8.27 -5.57
CA GLU A 342 -11.82 8.39 -4.33
C GLU A 342 -12.55 9.34 -3.36
N GLU A 343 -12.65 8.96 -2.07
CA GLU A 343 -13.26 9.77 -1.00
C GLU A 343 -12.79 11.24 -0.97
N GLY A 344 -11.52 11.50 -1.28
CA GLY A 344 -10.98 12.86 -1.28
C GLY A 344 -11.52 13.75 -2.40
N CYS A 345 -12.07 13.19 -3.47
CA CYS A 345 -12.64 13.96 -4.59
C CYS A 345 -14.05 14.47 -4.27
N PHE A 346 -14.76 13.82 -3.36
CA PHE A 346 -16.15 14.13 -3.03
C PHE A 346 -16.25 15.17 -1.91
N TYR A 347 -15.68 16.36 -2.12
CA TYR A 347 -15.92 17.51 -1.23
C TYR A 347 -17.03 18.38 -1.81
N VAL A 348 -18.26 18.01 -1.49
CA VAL A 348 -19.41 18.85 -1.77
C VAL A 348 -19.36 20.04 -0.82
N LYS A 349 -19.17 21.28 -1.32
CA LYS A 349 -19.23 22.52 -0.51
C LYS A 349 -20.50 22.63 0.35
N THR A 350 -21.56 21.88 0.00
CA THR A 350 -22.85 21.80 0.69
C THR A 350 -22.99 20.68 1.71
N LEU A 351 -22.03 19.74 1.84
CA LEU A 351 -22.04 18.68 2.85
C LEU A 351 -20.88 18.88 3.82
N PRO A 352 -21.12 19.33 5.07
CA PRO A 352 -20.07 19.36 6.07
C PRO A 352 -19.54 17.94 6.33
N ARG A 353 -18.22 17.80 6.57
CA ARG A 353 -17.61 16.53 7.01
C ARG A 353 -18.44 15.94 8.14
N LEU A 354 -19.13 14.83 7.88
CA LEU A 354 -20.11 14.26 8.82
C LEU A 354 -19.54 13.23 9.78
N SER A 355 -18.22 13.11 9.88
CA SER A 355 -17.61 12.19 10.82
C SER A 355 -16.34 12.78 11.38
N SER A 356 -16.09 12.55 12.66
CA SER A 356 -14.77 12.70 13.26
C SER A 356 -13.83 11.77 12.48
N CYS A 357 -13.16 12.26 11.44
CA CYS A 357 -12.20 11.46 10.70
C CYS A 357 -11.12 11.05 11.68
N ARG A 358 -11.06 9.76 11.99
CA ARG A 358 -9.86 9.16 12.56
C ARG A 358 -8.70 9.45 11.62
N SER A 359 -7.51 9.61 12.19
CA SER A 359 -6.30 9.86 11.41
C SER A 359 -5.25 8.83 11.77
N ILE A 360 -4.46 8.45 10.78
CA ILE A 360 -3.32 7.56 10.87
C ILE A 360 -2.07 8.43 10.98
N SER A 361 -1.25 8.16 11.99
CA SER A 361 0.07 8.77 12.14
C SER A 361 1.10 7.90 11.44
N ARG A 362 1.84 8.51 10.49
CA ARG A 362 2.86 7.86 9.67
C ARG A 362 4.22 8.50 9.89
N GLY A 363 5.23 7.66 10.04
CA GLY A 363 6.64 8.03 10.07
C GLY A 363 7.42 7.16 9.10
N VAL A 364 8.30 7.77 8.32
CA VAL A 364 9.23 7.08 7.42
C VAL A 364 10.64 7.48 7.82
N LEU A 365 11.52 6.51 8.04
CA LEU A 365 12.90 6.74 8.41
C LEU A 365 13.83 6.02 7.45
N ILE A 366 14.91 6.69 7.06
CA ILE A 366 16.07 6.06 6.42
C ILE A 366 17.11 5.86 7.52
N THR A 367 17.50 4.62 7.79
CA THR A 367 18.49 4.28 8.82
C THR A 367 19.72 3.61 8.21
N ASN A 368 20.84 3.58 8.95
CA ASN A 368 22.09 2.99 8.47
C ASN A 368 22.27 1.49 8.78
N ARG A 369 21.40 0.90 9.60
CA ARG A 369 21.46 -0.51 10.01
C ARG A 369 20.10 -1.01 10.51
N SER A 370 19.97 -2.33 10.59
CA SER A 370 18.80 -3.01 11.13
C SER A 370 18.64 -2.75 12.63
N ILE A 371 17.39 -2.62 13.10
CA ILE A 371 17.02 -2.45 14.51
C ILE A 371 17.46 -3.63 15.37
N LEU A 372 17.42 -4.84 14.81
CA LEU A 372 17.96 -6.03 15.43
C LEU A 372 19.14 -6.52 14.59
N PRO A 373 20.38 -6.42 15.08
CA PRO A 373 21.56 -6.91 14.37
C PRO A 373 21.43 -8.39 14.02
N GLY A 374 21.86 -8.77 12.82
CA GLY A 374 21.75 -10.14 12.31
C GLY A 374 22.14 -10.22 10.85
N ASP A 375 21.63 -11.24 10.15
CA ASP A 375 21.85 -11.43 8.73
C ASP A 375 21.43 -10.19 7.92
N GLN A 376 22.18 -9.91 6.86
CA GLN A 376 21.81 -8.87 5.92
C GLN A 376 20.54 -9.30 5.16
N HIS A 377 19.76 -8.32 4.67
CA HIS A 377 18.58 -8.54 3.81
C HIS A 377 17.31 -9.08 4.47
N GLN A 378 17.19 -8.97 5.79
CA GLN A 378 15.96 -9.32 6.52
C GLN A 378 14.86 -8.27 6.32
N VAL A 379 13.61 -8.71 6.36
CA VAL A 379 12.43 -7.82 6.43
C VAL A 379 11.72 -8.14 7.74
N SER A 380 11.43 -7.10 8.52
CA SER A 380 10.96 -7.27 9.89
C SER A 380 9.66 -6.50 10.13
N VAL A 381 8.74 -7.11 10.87
CA VAL A 381 7.62 -6.40 11.50
C VAL A 381 7.83 -6.37 12.99
N VAL A 382 7.60 -5.22 13.62
CA VAL A 382 7.74 -5.04 15.07
C VAL A 382 6.46 -4.43 15.60
N THR A 383 5.89 -5.05 16.62
CA THR A 383 4.81 -4.43 17.41
C THR A 383 5.42 -3.81 18.65
N ILE A 384 5.13 -2.52 18.84
CA ILE A 384 5.59 -1.73 19.97
C ILE A 384 4.34 -1.37 20.77
N PRO A 385 4.11 -2.03 21.92
CA PRO A 385 3.01 -1.65 22.80
C PRO A 385 3.15 -0.20 23.26
N SER A 386 2.05 0.35 23.78
CA SER A 386 2.06 1.70 24.35
C SER A 386 3.20 1.85 25.36
N LEU A 387 4.10 2.80 25.11
CA LEU A 387 5.30 2.98 25.93
C LEU A 387 4.96 3.66 27.27
N GLU A 388 3.98 4.55 27.26
CA GLU A 388 3.56 5.39 28.38
C GLU A 388 2.04 5.63 28.26
N VAL A 389 1.35 5.84 29.38
CA VAL A 389 -0.11 6.07 29.38
C VAL A 389 -0.45 7.26 28.49
N GLY A 390 -1.35 7.05 27.52
CA GLY A 390 -1.75 8.07 26.56
C GLY A 390 -0.95 8.09 25.25
N LEU A 391 0.05 7.21 25.08
CA LEU A 391 0.69 6.97 23.79
C LEU A 391 0.01 5.81 23.03
N PRO A 392 -0.08 5.89 21.70
CA PRO A 392 -0.62 4.80 20.91
C PRO A 392 0.36 3.62 20.85
N ALA A 393 -0.17 2.40 20.65
CA ALA A 393 0.64 1.29 20.19
C ALA A 393 1.12 1.56 18.74
N VAL A 394 2.40 1.29 18.48
CA VAL A 394 3.04 1.60 17.19
C VAL A 394 3.45 0.31 16.49
N ARG A 395 3.13 0.22 15.21
CA ARG A 395 3.64 -0.82 14.32
C ARG A 395 4.83 -0.28 13.56
N MET A 396 5.91 -1.05 13.50
CA MET A 396 7.09 -0.74 12.70
C MET A 396 7.31 -1.83 11.65
N VAL A 397 7.54 -1.43 10.40
CA VAL A 397 7.97 -2.32 9.31
C VAL A 397 9.35 -1.86 8.86
N GLU A 398 10.33 -2.75 8.94
CA GLU A 398 11.70 -2.52 8.51
C GLU A 398 11.95 -3.27 7.20
N LEU A 399 12.30 -2.51 6.16
CA LEU A 399 12.61 -3.00 4.83
C LEU A 399 14.12 -2.88 4.57
N SER A 400 14.71 -3.94 4.05
CA SER A 400 16.12 -3.96 3.66
C SER A 400 16.27 -3.71 2.15
N PRO A 401 17.49 -3.48 1.65
CA PRO A 401 17.71 -3.23 0.22
C PRO A 401 17.24 -4.36 -0.71
N SER A 402 16.99 -5.57 -0.18
CA SER A 402 16.50 -6.71 -0.97
C SER A 402 15.04 -6.56 -1.41
N THR A 403 14.26 -5.67 -0.78
CA THR A 403 12.89 -5.33 -1.22
C THR A 403 12.89 -4.31 -2.34
N MET A 404 14.06 -3.79 -2.75
CA MET A 404 14.20 -2.74 -3.76
C MET A 404 13.52 -1.42 -3.38
N THR A 405 13.31 -1.17 -2.08
CA THR A 405 12.72 0.08 -1.57
C THR A 405 13.74 1.05 -0.98
N CYS A 406 15.01 0.66 -0.86
CA CYS A 406 16.08 1.53 -0.36
C CYS A 406 17.46 1.15 -0.89
N ALA A 407 18.41 2.09 -0.79
CA ALA A 407 19.78 1.91 -1.23
C ALA A 407 20.59 0.97 -0.30
N PRO A 408 21.60 0.24 -0.80
CA PRO A 408 22.53 -0.56 -0.01
C PRO A 408 23.20 0.25 1.10
N GLY A 409 23.37 -0.38 2.25
CA GLY A 409 23.87 0.30 3.45
C GLY A 409 22.82 1.18 4.12
N THR A 410 21.57 1.17 3.65
CA THR A 410 20.43 1.78 4.32
C THR A 410 19.31 0.78 4.54
N TYR A 411 18.40 1.12 5.44
CA TYR A 411 17.12 0.45 5.64
C TYR A 411 16.02 1.49 5.60
N LEU A 412 14.85 1.10 5.10
CA LEU A 412 13.66 1.92 5.10
C LEU A 412 12.72 1.42 6.21
N VAL A 413 12.47 2.27 7.20
CA VAL A 413 11.65 1.93 8.35
C VAL A 413 10.36 2.75 8.29
N HIS A 414 9.23 2.07 8.36
CA HIS A 414 7.92 2.69 8.42
C HIS A 414 7.33 2.51 9.81
N LEU A 415 6.78 3.57 10.39
CA LEU A 415 6.06 3.60 11.66
C LEU A 415 4.60 3.99 11.40
N THR A 416 3.66 3.24 11.97
CA THR A 416 2.22 3.48 11.82
C THR A 416 1.53 3.32 13.16
N CYS A 417 0.65 4.24 13.50
CA CYS A 417 -0.30 4.08 14.60
C CYS A 417 -1.59 4.87 14.34
N GLN A 418 -2.62 4.60 15.14
CA GLN A 418 -3.76 5.50 15.24
C GLN A 418 -3.28 6.81 15.86
N SER A 419 -3.64 7.95 15.26
CA SER A 419 -3.26 9.26 15.82
C SER A 419 -4.04 9.56 17.09
N GLN A 420 -3.33 10.04 18.13
CA GLN A 420 -3.91 10.36 19.44
C GLN A 420 -3.53 11.76 19.93
N LEU A 421 -2.29 12.20 19.71
CA LEU A 421 -1.73 13.43 20.27
C LEU A 421 -1.86 14.66 19.35
N GLY A 422 -2.38 14.49 18.13
CA GLY A 422 -2.68 15.58 17.20
C GLY A 422 -1.75 15.63 15.99
N SER A 423 -0.48 15.22 16.12
CA SER A 423 0.43 15.08 14.99
C SER A 423 1.20 13.76 14.99
N ALA A 424 1.53 13.27 13.79
CA ALA A 424 2.33 12.06 13.62
C ALA A 424 3.73 12.17 14.24
N TYR A 425 4.29 13.38 14.30
CA TYR A 425 5.55 13.62 15.00
C TYR A 425 5.38 13.35 16.50
N GLU A 426 4.38 13.91 17.16
CA GLU A 426 4.15 13.73 18.60
C GLU A 426 3.83 12.28 18.95
N ASP A 427 3.03 11.59 18.12
CA ASP A 427 2.68 10.19 18.33
C ASP A 427 3.89 9.24 18.19
N LEU A 428 4.82 9.52 17.26
CA LEU A 428 5.87 8.58 16.87
C LEU A 428 7.27 8.93 17.39
N TRP A 429 7.52 10.19 17.71
CA TRP A 429 8.83 10.66 18.20
C TRP A 429 9.32 9.94 19.47
N PRO A 430 8.46 9.60 20.46
CA PRO A 430 8.88 8.83 21.62
C PRO A 430 9.45 7.44 21.26
N VAL A 431 8.89 6.78 20.24
CA VAL A 431 9.42 5.52 19.71
C VAL A 431 10.78 5.75 19.05
N VAL A 432 10.89 6.80 18.22
CA VAL A 432 12.10 7.08 17.46
C VAL A 432 13.30 7.37 18.38
N THR A 433 13.11 8.23 19.36
CA THR A 433 14.18 8.59 20.32
C THR A 433 14.59 7.43 21.23
N ARG A 434 13.69 6.49 21.50
CA ARG A 434 13.97 5.32 22.33
C ARG A 434 14.68 4.21 21.56
N MET A 435 14.34 4.01 20.29
CA MET A 435 14.83 2.89 19.48
C MET A 435 15.98 3.26 18.53
N PHE A 436 16.19 4.53 18.23
CA PHE A 436 17.19 5.01 17.28
C PHE A 436 18.05 6.15 17.84
N ASN A 437 19.25 6.31 17.27
CA ASN A 437 20.10 7.46 17.51
C ASN A 437 19.72 8.60 16.55
N THR A 438 19.61 9.81 17.09
CA THR A 438 19.30 11.05 16.36
C THR A 438 20.33 12.13 16.71
N ALA A 439 20.27 13.33 16.13
CA ALA A 439 21.21 14.40 16.49
C ALA A 439 21.18 14.79 17.98
N GLN A 440 20.12 14.42 18.71
CA GLN A 440 19.95 14.68 20.15
C GLN A 440 20.46 13.54 21.05
N SER A 441 20.86 12.39 20.50
CA SER A 441 21.36 11.28 21.32
C SER A 441 22.79 11.56 21.80
N CYS A 442 22.97 11.59 23.13
CA CYS A 442 24.21 11.93 23.81
C CYS A 442 25.27 10.82 23.76
N ASP A 443 24.88 9.58 23.51
CA ASP A 443 25.72 8.39 23.68
C ASP A 443 25.92 7.60 22.38
N GLN A 444 27.13 7.05 22.20
CA GLN A 444 27.43 6.03 21.19
C GLN A 444 26.84 4.69 21.62
N ASP A 445 25.53 4.58 21.55
CA ASP A 445 24.82 3.33 21.83
C ASP A 445 24.74 2.44 20.57
N SER A 446 24.42 1.16 20.77
CA SER A 446 24.32 0.13 19.72
C SER A 446 23.15 0.31 18.74
N ARG A 447 22.26 1.28 19.00
CA ARG A 447 21.04 1.56 18.22
C ARG A 447 21.36 2.09 16.80
N PRO A 448 20.47 1.90 15.81
CA PRO A 448 20.68 2.42 14.47
C PRO A 448 20.62 3.95 14.41
N ASP A 449 21.42 4.56 13.54
CA ASP A 449 21.36 6.00 13.31
C ASP A 449 20.27 6.33 12.30
N VAL A 450 19.41 7.31 12.63
CA VAL A 450 18.47 7.90 11.67
C VAL A 450 19.24 8.87 10.79
N LEU A 451 19.14 8.70 9.47
CA LEU A 451 19.76 9.57 8.47
C LEU A 451 18.78 10.66 7.99
N TRP A 452 17.52 10.28 7.84
CA TRP A 452 16.43 11.15 7.39
C TRP A 452 15.11 10.63 7.91
N CYS A 453 14.17 11.51 8.25
CA CYS A 453 12.81 11.12 8.57
C CYS A 453 11.74 12.09 8.06
N PHE A 454 10.55 11.55 7.86
CA PHE A 454 9.36 12.21 7.36
C PHE A 454 8.14 11.73 8.13
N TYR A 455 7.41 12.66 8.73
CA TYR A 455 6.19 12.41 9.48
C TYR A 455 5.02 13.12 8.83
N PHE A 456 3.86 12.47 8.83
CA PHE A 456 2.63 13.06 8.35
C PHE A 456 1.41 12.31 8.89
N ASN A 457 0.29 13.01 8.94
CA ASN A 457 -1.01 12.42 9.25
C ASN A 457 -1.76 12.13 7.94
N MET A 458 -2.38 10.97 7.84
CA MET A 458 -3.29 10.61 6.75
C MET A 458 -4.69 10.40 7.32
N ASP A 459 -5.74 10.74 6.57
CA ASP A 459 -7.11 10.38 6.94
C ASP A 459 -7.28 8.85 6.92
N ASP A 460 -7.96 8.32 7.95
CA ASP A 460 -8.22 6.90 8.09
C ASP A 460 -9.48 6.51 7.32
N GLY A 461 -9.31 5.86 6.17
CA GLY A 461 -10.42 5.31 5.38
C GLY A 461 -11.21 4.24 6.13
N GLY A 462 -10.71 3.79 7.29
CA GLY A 462 -11.36 2.99 8.31
C GLY A 462 -12.65 3.60 8.89
N ALA A 463 -12.70 4.92 9.00
CA ALA A 463 -13.72 5.65 9.74
C ALA A 463 -14.69 6.40 8.81
N GLY A 464 -15.88 5.85 8.56
CA GLY A 464 -16.95 6.59 7.87
C GLY A 464 -17.75 5.83 6.79
N ALA A 465 -17.41 4.57 6.47
CA ALA A 465 -18.00 3.87 5.33
C ALA A 465 -19.51 3.52 5.46
N GLU A 466 -20.12 3.59 6.66
CA GLU A 466 -21.49 3.10 6.87
C GLU A 466 -22.58 4.20 6.85
N SER A 467 -22.25 5.48 7.01
CA SER A 467 -23.27 6.54 7.17
C SER A 467 -23.51 7.44 5.94
N ASP A 468 -22.72 7.30 4.87
CA ASP A 468 -22.77 8.22 3.72
C ASP A 468 -23.58 7.72 2.51
N GLY A 469 -23.99 6.45 2.51
CA GLY A 469 -24.71 5.81 1.39
C GLY A 469 -26.06 6.46 1.06
N ASP A 470 -26.73 7.08 2.04
CA ASP A 470 -28.05 7.69 1.87
C ASP A 470 -28.01 9.07 1.18
N ARG A 471 -26.82 9.64 0.94
CA ARG A 471 -26.66 11.00 0.42
C ARG A 471 -26.10 11.07 -0.99
N LEU A 472 -25.64 9.95 -1.52
CA LEU A 472 -25.05 9.87 -2.85
C LEU A 472 -26.12 9.52 -3.90
N PRO A 473 -25.97 10.02 -5.15
CA PRO A 473 -26.75 9.52 -6.26
C PRO A 473 -26.57 8.01 -6.40
N SER A 474 -27.62 7.31 -6.82
CA SER A 474 -27.69 5.84 -6.76
C SER A 474 -26.62 5.09 -7.56
N ASN A 475 -25.99 5.74 -8.54
CA ASN A 475 -24.94 5.20 -9.41
C ASN A 475 -23.55 5.82 -9.15
N VAL A 476 -23.38 6.49 -8.01
CA VAL A 476 -22.09 7.03 -7.56
C VAL A 476 -21.62 6.23 -6.35
N TYR A 477 -20.40 5.70 -6.43
CA TYR A 477 -19.78 4.89 -5.38
C TYR A 477 -18.50 5.56 -4.90
N VAL A 478 -18.27 5.55 -3.59
CA VAL A 478 -17.07 6.14 -2.98
C VAL A 478 -16.16 5.04 -2.46
N CYS A 479 -14.90 5.10 -2.86
CA CYS A 479 -13.81 4.26 -2.36
C CYS A 479 -13.14 4.95 -1.18
N SER A 480 -12.98 4.22 -0.07
CA SER A 480 -12.29 4.75 1.11
C SER A 480 -10.79 4.76 0.88
N GLY A 481 -10.10 5.71 1.51
CA GLY A 481 -8.64 5.73 1.55
C GLY A 481 -8.02 4.53 2.30
N PRO A 482 -6.68 4.52 2.45
CA PRO A 482 -6.00 3.54 3.30
C PRO A 482 -6.47 3.59 4.75
N ASP A 483 -6.54 2.42 5.38
CA ASP A 483 -6.85 2.24 6.80
C ASP A 483 -5.61 1.85 7.63
N ALA A 484 -5.72 1.88 8.97
CA ALA A 484 -4.61 1.59 9.89
C ALA A 484 -4.27 0.09 10.07
N GLU A 485 -5.10 -0.84 9.56
CA GLU A 485 -4.88 -2.28 9.74
C GLU A 485 -3.63 -2.75 8.98
N LEU A 486 -3.12 -3.94 9.33
CA LEU A 486 -1.92 -4.47 8.69
C LEU A 486 -2.18 -4.98 7.28
N GLY A 487 -3.36 -5.59 7.06
CA GLY A 487 -3.75 -6.21 5.82
C GLY A 487 -4.47 -5.26 4.86
N HIS A 488 -5.04 -5.86 3.82
CA HIS A 488 -5.75 -5.17 2.72
C HIS A 488 -7.22 -5.57 2.63
N GLU A 489 -7.73 -6.27 3.66
CA GLU A 489 -9.02 -6.95 3.65
C GLU A 489 -10.19 -5.99 3.36
N ARG A 490 -10.17 -4.81 4.00
CA ARG A 490 -11.18 -3.78 3.80
C ARG A 490 -11.25 -3.29 2.35
N ALA A 491 -10.11 -2.95 1.75
CA ALA A 491 -10.03 -2.43 0.39
C ALA A 491 -10.58 -3.45 -0.62
N ILE A 492 -10.20 -4.73 -0.47
CA ILE A 492 -10.67 -5.79 -1.38
C ILE A 492 -12.16 -6.08 -1.21
N LYS A 493 -12.66 -6.15 0.03
CA LYS A 493 -14.10 -6.31 0.31
C LYS A 493 -14.92 -5.14 -0.21
N GLN A 494 -14.43 -3.91 -0.06
CA GLN A 494 -15.10 -2.73 -0.60
C GLN A 494 -15.14 -2.79 -2.13
N ALA A 495 -14.03 -3.13 -2.79
CA ALA A 495 -13.98 -3.25 -4.24
C ALA A 495 -14.97 -4.30 -4.76
N GLU A 496 -15.04 -5.47 -4.12
CA GLU A 496 -15.99 -6.52 -4.47
C GLU A 496 -17.45 -6.07 -4.25
N ALA A 497 -17.73 -5.38 -3.13
CA ALA A 497 -19.06 -4.85 -2.85
C ALA A 497 -19.50 -3.79 -3.86
N ILE A 498 -18.61 -2.89 -4.28
CA ILE A 498 -18.88 -1.90 -5.32
C ILE A 498 -19.11 -2.61 -6.67
N PHE A 499 -18.24 -3.56 -7.04
CA PHE A 499 -18.39 -4.33 -8.27
C PHE A 499 -19.75 -5.04 -8.36
N ARG A 500 -20.18 -5.71 -7.28
CA ARG A 500 -21.50 -6.37 -7.22
C ARG A 500 -22.68 -5.39 -7.36
N LYS A 501 -22.52 -4.12 -7.01
CA LYS A 501 -23.55 -3.09 -7.23
C LYS A 501 -23.60 -2.60 -8.68
N ILE A 502 -22.47 -2.67 -9.40
CA ILE A 502 -22.35 -2.26 -10.80
C ILE A 502 -22.80 -3.40 -11.74
N VAL A 503 -22.36 -4.62 -11.46
CA VAL A 503 -22.61 -5.82 -12.28
C VAL A 503 -22.92 -7.03 -11.38
N PRO A 504 -24.16 -7.18 -10.87
CA PRO A 504 -24.51 -8.14 -9.81
C PRO A 504 -24.37 -9.61 -10.21
N ASP A 505 -24.61 -9.94 -11.48
CA ASP A 505 -24.64 -11.32 -11.98
C ASP A 505 -23.29 -11.81 -12.53
N GLN A 506 -22.21 -11.05 -12.33
CA GLN A 506 -20.90 -11.33 -12.89
C GLN A 506 -19.90 -11.79 -11.81
N ASP A 507 -18.93 -12.61 -12.22
CA ASP A 507 -17.86 -13.06 -11.34
C ASP A 507 -16.87 -11.92 -11.07
N PHE A 508 -16.45 -11.79 -9.81
CA PHE A 508 -15.44 -10.82 -9.41
C PHE A 508 -14.03 -11.30 -9.81
N CYS A 509 -13.41 -10.61 -10.77
CA CYS A 509 -12.07 -10.89 -11.30
C CYS A 509 -11.83 -12.38 -11.66
N PRO A 510 -12.58 -12.96 -12.61
CA PRO A 510 -12.38 -14.34 -13.02
C PRO A 510 -10.99 -14.53 -13.66
N PRO A 511 -10.40 -15.74 -13.58
CA PRO A 511 -9.14 -16.05 -14.24
C PRO A 511 -9.20 -15.65 -15.72
N ALA A 512 -8.14 -15.03 -16.23
CA ALA A 512 -8.04 -14.83 -17.68
C ALA A 512 -7.94 -16.20 -18.36
N PRO A 513 -8.73 -16.48 -19.42
CA PRO A 513 -8.57 -17.72 -20.19
C PRO A 513 -7.16 -17.72 -20.77
N ASN A 514 -6.42 -18.81 -20.53
CA ASN A 514 -5.10 -18.97 -21.13
C ASN A 514 -5.29 -19.32 -22.61
N PRO A 515 -4.77 -18.53 -23.57
CA PRO A 515 -4.94 -18.84 -24.99
C PRO A 515 -4.34 -20.21 -25.37
N GLU A 516 -3.36 -20.71 -24.61
CA GLU A 516 -2.79 -22.05 -24.80
C GLU A 516 -3.73 -23.19 -24.36
N ASP A 517 -4.74 -22.90 -23.53
CA ASP A 517 -5.75 -23.89 -23.11
C ASP A 517 -6.89 -24.02 -24.14
N ILE A 518 -6.92 -23.15 -25.17
CA ILE A 518 -7.89 -23.20 -26.26
C ILE A 518 -7.39 -24.23 -27.29
N LEU A 519 -7.96 -25.44 -27.24
CA LEU A 519 -7.72 -26.46 -28.27
C LEU A 519 -8.44 -26.05 -29.55
N TYR A 520 -7.68 -25.71 -30.59
CA TYR A 520 -8.21 -25.49 -31.93
C TYR A 520 -8.40 -26.84 -32.63
N ASP A 521 -9.63 -27.17 -33.02
CA ASP A 521 -9.90 -28.31 -33.89
C ASP A 521 -9.36 -27.99 -35.29
N ALA A 522 -8.36 -28.74 -35.74
CA ALA A 522 -7.65 -28.52 -37.01
C ALA A 522 -8.52 -28.66 -38.28
N ASP A 523 -9.80 -29.01 -38.13
CA ASP A 523 -10.77 -29.24 -39.21
C ASP A 523 -11.85 -28.14 -39.31
N ASP A 524 -11.75 -27.04 -38.54
CA ASP A 524 -12.71 -25.93 -38.63
C ASP A 524 -12.38 -24.97 -39.80
N PRO A 525 -13.21 -24.87 -40.86
CA PRO A 525 -12.96 -24.03 -42.02
C PRO A 525 -13.02 -22.52 -41.76
N GLU A 526 -13.41 -22.08 -40.56
CA GLU A 526 -13.42 -20.66 -40.15
C GLU A 526 -12.11 -20.19 -39.46
N ASP A 527 -11.07 -21.03 -39.40
CA ASP A 527 -9.79 -20.71 -38.74
C ASP A 527 -9.00 -19.59 -39.47
N PRO A 528 -8.70 -18.45 -38.82
CA PRO A 528 -7.85 -17.40 -39.39
C PRO A 528 -6.43 -17.86 -39.71
N ALA A 529 -5.89 -18.90 -39.05
CA ALA A 529 -4.57 -19.47 -39.36
C ALA A 529 -4.54 -20.09 -40.77
N ASN A 530 -5.66 -20.66 -41.24
CA ASN A 530 -5.80 -21.21 -42.60
C ASN A 530 -5.87 -20.12 -43.69
N THR A 531 -6.07 -18.86 -43.33
CA THR A 531 -6.10 -17.73 -44.29
C THR A 531 -4.76 -17.01 -44.48
N MET A 532 -3.75 -17.30 -43.63
CA MET A 532 -2.40 -16.73 -43.77
C MET A 532 -1.51 -17.54 -44.72
N ASP A 533 -1.63 -18.86 -44.79
CA ASP A 533 -0.70 -19.73 -45.54
C ASP A 533 -0.94 -19.78 -47.07
N LYS A 534 -1.91 -18.99 -47.59
CA LYS A 534 -2.23 -18.94 -49.03
C LYS A 534 -1.81 -17.66 -49.75
N ARG A 535 -1.28 -16.65 -49.04
CA ARG A 535 -0.94 -15.36 -49.66
C ARG A 535 0.54 -15.13 -50.00
N ASP A 536 1.46 -15.96 -49.51
CA ASP A 536 2.91 -15.73 -49.65
C ASP A 536 3.66 -16.71 -50.57
N LYS A 537 2.98 -17.35 -51.53
CA LYS A 537 3.65 -18.30 -52.46
C LYS A 537 3.81 -17.86 -53.91
N ASP A 538 3.35 -16.66 -54.27
CA ASP A 538 3.51 -16.13 -55.62
C ASP A 538 4.12 -14.73 -55.57
N GLU A 539 5.45 -14.62 -55.44
CA GLU A 539 6.29 -13.54 -56.00
C GLU A 539 7.76 -13.71 -55.57
N GLU A 540 8.60 -14.32 -56.43
CA GLU A 540 10.06 -14.11 -56.42
C GLU A 540 10.39 -12.88 -57.28
N PRO A 541 11.40 -12.09 -56.88
CA PRO A 541 12.31 -11.53 -57.86
C PRO A 541 13.78 -11.90 -57.58
N ALA A 542 14.42 -12.46 -58.60
CA ALA A 542 15.85 -12.61 -58.74
C ALA A 542 16.53 -11.25 -58.91
N GLU A 543 17.61 -11.01 -58.16
CA GLU A 543 18.81 -10.22 -58.52
C GLU A 543 19.52 -9.84 -57.22
N LEU A 544 20.73 -10.38 -56.99
CA LEU A 544 21.82 -9.81 -56.18
C LEU A 544 22.99 -10.82 -56.17
N GLN A 545 23.71 -10.88 -57.28
CA GLN A 545 24.97 -11.60 -57.38
C GLN A 545 25.95 -10.80 -58.25
N GLU A 546 26.47 -9.70 -57.70
CA GLU A 546 27.69 -9.04 -58.21
C GLU A 546 28.08 -7.91 -57.25
N GLN A 547 29.01 -8.19 -56.33
CA GLN A 547 29.96 -7.22 -55.74
C GLN A 547 30.83 -7.93 -54.68
N GLN A 548 31.74 -8.77 -55.15
CA GLN A 548 32.96 -9.12 -54.41
C GLN A 548 34.10 -9.18 -55.43
N LEU A 549 34.78 -8.05 -55.62
CA LEU A 549 36.15 -7.95 -56.13
C LEU A 549 36.56 -6.46 -56.13
N GLN A 550 37.79 -6.20 -55.68
CA GLN A 550 38.46 -4.89 -55.48
C GLN A 550 38.12 -4.28 -54.10
N VAL A 551 39.03 -4.07 -53.14
CA VAL A 551 40.43 -3.60 -53.18
C VAL A 551 41.10 -4.02 -51.86
N GLU A 552 42.28 -4.63 -51.89
CA GLU A 552 43.41 -4.28 -51.02
C GLU A 552 44.68 -5.01 -51.52
N GLU A 553 45.63 -4.18 -51.94
CA GLU A 553 47.04 -4.45 -52.16
C GLU A 553 47.82 -3.98 -50.92
#